data_AF-A0A849H4S6-F1
#
_entry.id   AF-A0A849H4S6-F1
#
_cell.length_a   1.000
_cell.length_b   1.000
_cell.length_c   1.000
_cell.angle_alpha   90.00
_cell.angle_beta   90.00
_cell.angle_gamma   90.00
#
_symmetry.space_group_name_H-M   'P 1'
#
loop_
_entity.id
_entity.type
_entity.pdbx_description
1 polymer ?
#
loop_
_entity_poly.entity_id
_entity_poly.type
_entity_poly.pdbx_seq_one_letter_code
_entity_poly.pdbx_strand_id
1 'polypeptide(L)' 'MTRHIGEERLHDYQDGLLSREEEERVMVHLRECPTCRAELDHLSSLSGELGSLPLEAEPSRDLWPQIAWRLAQDRVHQP' A
#
# COMPACT_ATOMS: atom_id res chain seq x y z
N MET A 1 17.88 -20.37 13.51
CA MET A 1 17.74 -18.91 13.41
C MET A 1 17.86 -18.54 11.94
N THR A 2 16.75 -18.60 11.21
CA THR A 2 16.74 -18.24 9.79
C THR A 2 16.64 -16.72 9.70
N ARG A 3 17.53 -16.07 8.95
CA ARG A 3 17.46 -14.62 8.72
C ARG A 3 16.22 -14.32 7.87
N HIS A 4 15.33 -13.46 8.37
CA HIS A 4 14.13 -13.03 7.65
C HIS A 4 14.46 -12.06 6.51
N ILE A 5 13.58 -12.02 5.52
CA ILE A 5 13.58 -10.96 4.49
C ILE A 5 13.08 -9.66 5.13
N GLY A 6 13.64 -8.53 4.71
CA GLY A 6 13.18 -7.21 5.15
C GLY A 6 11.82 -6.86 4.54
N GLU A 7 11.01 -6.09 5.28
CA GLU A 7 9.64 -5.73 4.92
C GLU A 7 9.53 -5.10 3.52
N GLU A 8 10.36 -4.11 3.20
CA GLU A 8 10.39 -3.44 1.89
C GLU A 8 10.49 -4.44 0.73
N ARG A 9 11.39 -5.42 0.83
CA ARG A 9 11.61 -6.41 -0.22
C ARG A 9 10.47 -7.43 -0.32
N LEU A 10 9.74 -7.66 0.78
CA LEU A 10 8.54 -8.49 0.78
C LEU A 10 7.37 -7.75 0.11
N HIS A 11 7.26 -6.44 0.32
CA HIS A 11 6.29 -5.57 -0.36
C HIS A 11 6.60 -5.49 -1.86
N ASP A 12 7.86 -5.23 -2.23
CA ASP A 12 8.27 -5.20 -3.64
C ASP A 12 7.99 -6.54 -4.35
N TYR A 13 8.14 -7.66 -3.64
CA TYR A 13 7.75 -8.97 -4.15
C TYR A 13 6.25 -9.08 -4.39
N GLN A 14 5.43 -8.63 -3.44
CA GLN A 14 3.97 -8.62 -3.57
C GLN A 14 3.50 -7.73 -4.72
N ASP A 15 4.11 -6.57 -4.89
CA ASP A 15 3.76 -5.58 -5.91
C ASP A 15 4.34 -5.91 -7.29
N GLY A 16 5.13 -6.98 -7.42
CA GLY A 16 5.75 -7.40 -8.67
C GLY A 16 6.83 -6.44 -9.18
N LEU A 17 7.49 -5.72 -8.27
CA LEU A 17 8.50 -4.69 -8.57
C LEU A 17 9.94 -5.23 -8.62
N LEU A 18 10.14 -6.47 -8.17
CA LEU A 18 11.45 -7.12 -8.16
C LEU A 18 11.90 -7.55 -9.56
N SER A 19 13.21 -7.54 -9.80
CA SER A 19 13.79 -8.25 -10.93
C SER A 19 13.57 -9.76 -10.80
N ARG A 20 13.64 -10.49 -11.92
CA ARG A 20 13.46 -11.95 -11.94
C ARG A 20 14.43 -12.67 -11.01
N GLU A 21 15.68 -12.23 -10.96
CA GLU A 21 16.71 -12.81 -10.10
C GLU A 21 16.46 -12.52 -8.61
N GLU A 22 15.79 -11.42 -8.29
CA GLU A 22 15.40 -11.09 -6.92
C GLU A 22 14.17 -11.87 -6.49
N GLU A 23 13.18 -11.99 -7.38
CA GLU A 23 11.98 -12.78 -7.18
C GLU A 23 12.32 -14.25 -6.89
N GLU A 24 13.24 -14.85 -7.67
CA GLU A 24 13.67 -16.23 -7.45
C GLU A 24 14.32 -16.43 -6.07
N ARG A 25 15.13 -15.45 -5.63
CA ARG A 25 15.73 -15.47 -4.28
C ARG A 25 14.67 -15.37 -3.18
N VAL A 26 13.67 -14.51 -3.35
CA VAL A 26 12.54 -14.41 -2.40
C VAL A 26 11.74 -15.71 -2.38
N MET A 27 11.44 -16.30 -3.53
CA MET A 27 10.73 -17.58 -3.62
C MET A 27 11.48 -18.75 -2.95
N VAL A 28 12.80 -18.82 -3.10
CA VAL A 28 13.63 -19.81 -2.37
C VAL A 28 13.45 -19.64 -0.86
N HIS A 29 13.59 -18.41 -0.36
CA HIS A 29 13.43 -18.13 1.07
C HIS A 29 12.01 -18.42 1.57
N LEU A 30 10.98 -18.03 0.82
CA LEU A 30 9.59 -18.28 1.15
C LEU A 30 9.27 -19.77 1.21
N ARG A 31 10.04 -20.67 0.55
CA ARG A 31 9.89 -22.12 0.73
C ARG A 31 10.44 -22.62 2.07
N GLU A 32 11.39 -21.91 2.65
CA GLU A 32 12.11 -22.34 3.86
C GLU A 32 11.67 -21.60 5.13
N CYS A 33 11.10 -20.39 5.02
CA CYS A 33 10.73 -19.56 6.16
C CYS A 33 9.21 -19.44 6.35
N PRO A 34 8.60 -20.15 7.33
CA PRO A 34 7.17 -20.03 7.62
C PRO A 34 6.76 -18.64 8.10
N THR A 35 7.63 -17.92 8.81
CA THR A 35 7.34 -16.56 9.28
C THR A 35 7.15 -15.60 8.11
N CYS A 36 8.08 -15.57 7.15
CA CYS A 36 7.95 -14.68 5.99
C CYS A 36 6.78 -15.06 5.07
N ARG A 37 6.38 -16.34 5.02
CA ARG A 37 5.13 -16.75 4.36
C ARG A 37 3.91 -16.17 5.05
N ALA A 38 3.84 -16.28 6.38
CA ALA A 38 2.71 -15.74 7.15
C ALA A 38 2.59 -14.21 6.98
N GLU A 39 3.71 -13.49 6.95
CA GLU A 39 3.71 -12.05 6.65
C GLU A 39 3.20 -11.76 5.23
N LEU A 40 3.64 -12.52 4.22
CA LEU A 40 3.14 -12.36 2.85
C LEU A 40 1.64 -12.67 2.73
N ASP A 41 1.16 -13.69 3.42
CA ASP A 41 -0.26 -14.04 3.46
C ASP A 41 -1.07 -12.92 4.12
N HIS A 42 -0.55 -12.31 5.20
CA HIS A 42 -1.19 -11.17 5.86
C HIS A 42 -1.29 -9.95 4.94
N LEU A 43 -0.20 -9.61 4.26
CA LEU A 43 -0.16 -8.53 3.27
C LEU A 43 -1.12 -8.80 2.11
N SER A 44 -1.20 -10.05 1.63
CA SER A 44 -2.10 -10.44 0.55
C SER A 44 -3.57 -10.33 0.95
N SER A 45 -3.91 -10.71 2.19
CA SER A 45 -5.26 -10.55 2.76
C SER A 45 -5.63 -9.07 2.82
N LEU A 46 -4.76 -8.23 3.37
CA LEU A 46 -5.00 -6.78 3.49
C LEU A 46 -5.21 -6.13 2.13
N SER A 47 -4.36 -6.43 1.14
CA SER A 47 -4.50 -5.90 -0.22
C SER A 47 -5.80 -6.38 -0.89
N GLY A 48 -6.23 -7.62 -0.63
CA GLY A 48 -7.52 -8.12 -1.08
C GLY A 48 -8.71 -7.39 -0.46
N GLU A 49 -8.66 -7.11 0.84
CA GLU A 49 -9.67 -6.32 1.54
C GLU A 49 -9.73 -4.88 1.02
N LEU A 50 -8.57 -4.24 0.82
CA LEU A 50 -8.49 -2.90 0.23
C LEU A 50 -9.03 -2.88 -1.21
N GLY A 51 -8.71 -3.89 -2.02
CA GLY A 51 -9.23 -4.03 -3.38
C GLY A 51 -10.74 -4.28 -3.45
N SER A 52 -11.36 -4.70 -2.35
CA SER A 52 -12.81 -4.87 -2.24
C SER A 52 -13.56 -3.59 -1.88
N LEU A 53 -12.84 -2.52 -1.51
CA LEU A 53 -13.45 -1.23 -1.21
C LEU A 53 -14.06 -0.61 -2.47
N PRO A 54 -15.15 0.18 -2.33
CA PRO A 54 -15.70 0.94 -3.44
C PRO A 54 -14.65 1.86 -4.06
N LEU A 55 -14.55 1.85 -5.40
CA LEU A 55 -13.68 2.76 -6.16
C LEU A 55 -14.13 4.22 -6.04
N GLU A 56 -15.41 4.42 -5.81
CA GLU A 56 -16.03 5.73 -5.66
C GLU A 56 -16.57 5.89 -4.23
N ALA A 57 -16.27 7.03 -3.62
CA ALA A 57 -16.85 7.44 -2.36
C ALA A 57 -17.55 8.79 -2.57
N GLU A 58 -18.82 8.88 -2.16
CA GLU A 58 -19.51 10.17 -2.13
C GLU A 58 -18.86 11.07 -1.07
N PRO A 59 -18.36 12.26 -1.44
CA PRO A 59 -17.79 13.17 -0.47
C PRO A 59 -18.88 13.65 0.50
N SER A 60 -18.46 14.00 1.72
CA SER A 60 -19.37 14.55 2.71
C SER A 60 -19.99 15.86 2.22
N ARG A 61 -21.25 16.12 2.61
CA ARG A 61 -22.02 17.29 2.15
C ARG A 61 -21.35 18.63 2.47
N ASP A 62 -20.52 18.66 3.50
CA ASP A 62 -19.79 19.82 3.98
C ASP A 62 -18.41 20.01 3.32
N LEU A 63 -18.00 19.13 2.39
CA LEU A 63 -16.73 19.27 1.68
C LEU A 63 -16.68 20.57 0.86
N TRP A 64 -17.70 20.82 0.03
CA TRP A 64 -17.69 21.96 -0.89
C TRP A 64 -17.66 23.31 -0.16
N PRO A 65 -18.50 23.55 0.87
CA PRO A 65 -18.40 24.76 1.68
C PRO A 65 -16.99 25.02 2.24
N GLN A 66 -16.28 23.97 2.68
CA GLN A 66 -14.93 24.08 3.23
C GLN A 66 -13.88 24.42 2.16
N ILE A 67 -13.92 23.76 1.00
CA ILE A 67 -13.00 24.08 -0.10
C ILE A 67 -13.25 25.52 -0.60
N ALA A 68 -14.52 25.91 -0.76
CA ALA A 68 -14.88 27.26 -1.21
C ALA A 68 -14.36 28.34 -0.25
N TRP A 69 -14.49 28.13 1.06
CA TRP A 69 -13.94 29.02 2.08
C TRP A 69 -12.43 29.17 1.96
N ARG A 70 -11.69 28.05 1.80
CA ARG A 70 -10.23 28.08 1.71
C ARG A 70 -9.73 28.78 0.45
N LEU A 71 -10.35 28.50 -0.71
CA LEU A 71 -10.03 29.20 -1.96
C LEU A 71 -10.30 30.70 -1.89
N ALA A 72 -11.36 31.12 -1.18
CA ALA A 72 -11.64 32.53 -0.97
C ALA A 72 -10.57 33.21 -0.11
N GLN A 73 -10.02 32.52 0.90
CA GLN A 73 -8.95 33.07 1.74
C GLN A 73 -7.64 33.22 0.98
N ASP A 74 -7.27 32.23 0.16
CA ASP A 74 -6.04 32.27 -0.63
C ASP A 74 -6.07 33.41 -1.67
N ARG A 75 -7.22 33.65 -2.31
CA ARG A 75 -7.39 34.79 -3.24
C ARG A 75 -7.31 36.15 -2.57
N VAL A 76 -7.60 36.24 -1.28
CA VAL A 76 -7.48 37.50 -0.52
C VAL A 76 -6.02 37.75 -0.09
N HIS A 77 -5.16 36.73 -0.10
CA HIS A 77 -3.74 36.81 0.28
C HIS A 77 -2.77 36.91 -0.91
N GLN A 78 -3.24 36.80 -2.16
CA GLN A 78 -2.42 36.95 -3.35
C GLN A 78 -2.53 38.39 -3.89
N PRO A 79 -1.44 39.21 -3.83
CA PRO A 79 -1.43 40.57 -4.37
C PRO A 79 -1.47 40.60 -5.90
#